data_AF-A0A094XDH8-F1
#
_entry.id   AF-A0A094XDH8-F1
#
_cell.length_a   1.000
_cell.length_b   1.000
_cell.length_c   1.000
_cell.angle_alpha   90.00
_cell.angle_beta   90.00
_cell.angle_gamma   90.00
#
_symmetry.space_group_name_H-M   'P 1'
#
loop_
_entity.id
_entity.type
_entity.pdbx_description
1 polymer ?
#
loop_
_entity_poly.entity_id
_entity_poly.type
_entity_poly.pdbx_seq_one_letter_code
_entity_poly.pdbx_strand_id
1 'polypeptide(L)'
;MAIVDVTVVPIGTDNPSVSEYVSEIQKVLQTYEGKITFQLTPMSTLIEGELPVLFEVIQAIHEVPFEKGCSRVATNIRIDDRRDKATTLKGKLESVARELEK
;
A
#
# COMPACT_ATOMS: atom_id res chain seq x y z
N MET A 1 3.39 12.16 9.28
CA MET A 1 3.14 10.83 8.71
C MET A 1 2.38 10.98 7.41
N ALA A 2 2.86 10.30 6.38
CA ALA A 2 2.21 10.26 5.08
C ALA A 2 1.32 9.01 4.99
N ILE A 3 0.32 9.08 4.14
CA ILE A 3 -0.52 7.94 3.75
C ILE A 3 -0.24 7.64 2.29
N VAL A 4 0.00 6.38 1.98
CA VAL A 4 0.21 5.91 0.62
C VAL A 4 -0.83 4.87 0.26
N ASP A 5 -1.46 5.07 -0.89
CA ASP A 5 -2.26 4.06 -1.58
C ASP A 5 -1.37 3.43 -2.66
N VAL A 6 -1.10 2.13 -2.54
CA VAL A 6 -0.20 1.40 -3.43
C VAL A 6 -0.86 0.17 -4.04
N THR A 7 -0.72 0.03 -5.35
CA THR A 7 -1.15 -1.15 -6.12
C THR A 7 0.04 -1.66 -6.93
N VAL A 8 0.41 -2.92 -6.73
CA VAL A 8 1.47 -3.61 -7.49
C VAL A 8 0.81 -4.60 -8.43
N VAL A 9 1.08 -4.47 -9.73
CA VAL A 9 0.47 -5.29 -10.79
C VAL A 9 1.57 -5.98 -11.59
N PRO A 10 1.73 -7.31 -11.48
CA PRO A 10 2.60 -8.04 -12.40
C PRO A 10 2.00 -8.03 -13.81
N ILE A 11 2.85 -7.93 -14.82
CA ILE A 11 2.46 -7.89 -16.23
C ILE A 11 3.09 -9.06 -16.96
N GLY A 12 2.26 -9.79 -17.71
CA GLY A 12 2.71 -10.94 -18.51
C GLY A 12 2.79 -12.25 -17.73
N THR A 13 1.94 -12.42 -16.72
CA THR A 13 1.78 -13.68 -15.99
C THR A 13 1.05 -14.72 -16.86
N ASP A 14 1.31 -16.01 -16.61
CA ASP A 14 0.69 -17.12 -17.38
C ASP A 14 -0.84 -17.23 -17.19
N ASN A 15 -1.38 -16.57 -16.16
CA ASN A 15 -2.81 -16.54 -15.85
C ASN A 15 -3.22 -15.16 -15.30
N PRO A 16 -4.52 -14.80 -15.35
CA PRO A 16 -5.00 -13.49 -14.94
C PRO A 16 -5.14 -13.32 -13.42
N SER A 17 -4.96 -14.39 -12.63
CA SER A 17 -5.08 -14.31 -11.18
C SER A 17 -3.82 -13.71 -10.58
N VAL A 18 -4.01 -12.71 -9.71
CA VAL A 18 -2.90 -12.02 -9.02
C VAL A 18 -2.88 -12.27 -7.51
N SER A 19 -3.76 -13.13 -7.00
CA SER A 19 -3.95 -13.35 -5.56
C SER A 19 -2.70 -13.86 -4.84
N GLU A 20 -1.91 -14.71 -5.49
CA GLU A 20 -0.64 -15.21 -4.93
C GLU A 20 0.33 -14.06 -4.65
N TYR A 21 0.56 -13.17 -5.63
CA TYR A 21 1.43 -12.01 -5.47
C TYR A 21 0.94 -11.07 -4.37
N VAL A 22 -0.36 -10.80 -4.32
CA VAL A 22 -0.96 -9.96 -3.28
C VAL A 22 -0.73 -10.59 -1.90
N SER A 23 -0.89 -11.91 -1.76
CA SER A 23 -0.66 -12.60 -0.49
C SER A 23 0.80 -12.52 -0.01
N GLU A 24 1.78 -12.63 -0.91
CA GLU A 24 3.19 -12.48 -0.57
C GLU A 24 3.54 -11.04 -0.20
N ILE A 25 2.97 -10.06 -0.90
CA ILE A 25 3.09 -8.64 -0.55
C ILE A 25 2.59 -8.41 0.89
N GLN A 26 1.46 -9.01 1.29
CA GLN A 26 0.98 -8.88 2.67
C GLN A 26 1.94 -9.50 3.70
N LYS A 27 2.59 -10.62 3.39
CA LYS A 27 3.62 -11.22 4.27
C LYS A 27 4.83 -10.31 4.41
N VAL A 28 5.27 -9.67 3.32
CA VAL A 28 6.37 -8.68 3.38
C VAL A 28 5.96 -7.50 4.26
N LEU A 29 4.73 -6.97 4.11
CA LEU A 29 4.23 -5.88 4.94
C LEU A 29 4.19 -6.22 6.44
N GLN A 30 3.88 -7.47 6.81
CA GLN A 30 3.93 -7.93 8.20
C GLN A 30 5.32 -7.77 8.83
N THR A 31 6.41 -7.84 8.04
CA THR A 31 7.78 -7.62 8.56
C THR A 31 8.06 -6.17 8.95
N TYR A 32 7.20 -5.24 8.52
CA TYR A 32 7.26 -3.80 8.85
C TYR A 32 6.28 -3.41 9.97
N GLU A 33 5.60 -4.37 10.59
CA GLU A 33 4.76 -4.12 11.76
C GLU A 33 5.55 -3.38 12.85
N GLY A 34 4.92 -2.38 13.46
CA GLY A 34 5.54 -1.50 14.45
C GLY A 34 6.30 -0.31 13.85
N LYS A 35 6.63 -0.32 12.56
CA LYS A 35 7.17 0.86 11.83
C LYS A 35 6.10 1.56 10.99
N ILE A 36 5.18 0.79 10.42
CA ILE A 36 4.05 1.30 9.62
C ILE A 36 2.74 0.68 10.10
N THR A 37 1.64 1.34 9.75
CA THR A 37 0.31 0.70 9.73
C THR A 37 -0.05 0.39 8.29
N PHE A 38 -0.70 -0.74 8.04
CA PHE A 38 -1.19 -1.09 6.71
C PHE A 38 -2.60 -1.65 6.75
N GLN A 39 -3.34 -1.47 5.66
CA GLN A 39 -4.69 -1.96 5.49
C GLN A 39 -4.90 -2.44 4.05
N LEU A 40 -5.18 -3.73 3.89
CA LEU A 40 -5.59 -4.28 2.61
C LEU A 40 -7.00 -3.81 2.25
N THR A 41 -7.20 -3.43 1.00
CA THR A 41 -8.52 -3.13 0.40
C THR A 41 -8.72 -4.01 -0.85
N PRO A 42 -9.94 -4.06 -1.42
CA PRO A 42 -10.18 -4.83 -2.64
C PRO A 42 -9.36 -4.39 -3.85
N MET A 43 -8.87 -3.14 -3.88
CA MET A 43 -8.23 -2.54 -5.06
C MET A 43 -6.75 -2.17 -4.85
N SER A 44 -6.30 -2.10 -3.60
CA SER A 44 -4.96 -1.65 -3.25
C SER A 44 -4.61 -1.96 -1.79
N THR A 45 -3.38 -1.69 -1.40
CA THR A 45 -2.98 -1.65 0.01
C THR A 45 -2.70 -0.22 0.43
N LEU A 46 -3.29 0.19 1.54
CA LEU A 46 -3.02 1.47 2.17
C LEU A 46 -1.91 1.28 3.20
N ILE A 47 -0.89 2.14 3.19
CA ILE A 47 0.18 2.16 4.18
C ILE A 47 0.32 3.56 4.78
N GLU A 48 0.61 3.63 6.07
CA GLU A 48 0.73 4.87 6.84
C GLU A 48 2.00 4.84 7.68
N GLY A 49 2.81 5.90 7.61
CA GLY A 49 4.13 5.91 8.23
C GLY A 49 4.95 7.16 7.96
N GLU A 50 6.22 7.13 8.35
CA GLU A 50 7.19 8.15 7.97
C GLU A 50 7.61 7.98 6.51
N LEU A 51 7.64 9.07 5.76
CA LEU A 51 7.79 9.04 4.30
C LEU A 51 9.02 8.23 3.81
N PRO A 52 10.22 8.34 4.41
CA PRO A 52 11.36 7.51 4.01
C PRO A 52 11.11 6.00 4.20
N VAL A 53 10.49 5.62 5.32
CA VAL A 53 10.14 4.22 5.61
C VAL A 53 9.11 3.72 4.60
N LEU A 54 8.16 4.56 4.20
CA LEU A 54 7.18 4.18 3.18
C LEU A 54 7.83 3.91 1.82
N PHE A 55 8.86 4.67 1.42
CA PHE A 55 9.60 4.38 0.20
C PHE A 55 10.36 3.05 0.27
N GLU A 56 10.97 2.72 1.41
CA GLU A 56 11.60 1.41 1.63
C GLU A 56 10.58 0.27 1.48
N VAL A 57 9.39 0.44 2.07
CA VAL A 57 8.30 -0.53 2.00
C VAL A 57 7.80 -0.69 0.56
N ILE A 58 7.56 0.42 -0.15
CA ILE A 58 7.13 0.44 -1.54
C ILE A 58 8.13 -0.31 -2.43
N GLN A 59 9.43 -0.09 -2.22
CA GLN A 59 10.46 -0.81 -2.93
C GLN A 59 10.38 -2.32 -2.63
N ALA A 60 10.31 -2.71 -1.36
CA ALA A 60 10.23 -4.11 -0.98
C ALA A 60 9.03 -4.84 -1.61
N ILE A 61 7.85 -4.23 -1.60
CA ILE A 61 6.65 -4.84 -2.20
C ILE A 61 6.66 -4.81 -3.74
N HIS A 62 7.38 -3.87 -4.37
CA HIS A 62 7.57 -3.82 -5.82
C HIS A 62 8.41 -5.01 -6.32
N GLU A 63 9.37 -5.47 -5.52
CA GLU A 63 10.26 -6.56 -5.88
C GLU A 63 9.59 -7.95 -5.80
N VAL A 64 8.55 -8.11 -4.97
CA VAL A 64 7.88 -9.40 -4.72
C VAL A 64 7.51 -10.17 -6.00
N PRO A 65 6.91 -9.57 -7.05
CA PRO A 65 6.58 -10.33 -8.25
C PRO A 65 7.82 -10.77 -9.05
N PHE A 66 8.94 -10.04 -8.98
CA PHE A 66 10.18 -10.44 -9.63
C PHE A 66 10.79 -11.69 -8.97
N GLU A 67 10.70 -11.80 -7.64
CA GLU A 67 11.09 -13.01 -6.88
C GLU A 67 10.27 -14.25 -7.30
N LYS A 68 9.09 -14.02 -7.86
CA LYS A 68 8.18 -15.04 -8.40
C LYS A 68 8.33 -15.27 -9.91
N GLY A 69 9.35 -14.68 -10.54
CA GLY A 69 9.67 -14.89 -11.95
C GLY A 69 8.96 -13.96 -12.93
N CYS A 70 8.23 -12.95 -12.45
CA CYS A 70 7.70 -11.92 -13.35
C CYS A 70 8.85 -11.12 -13.97
N SER A 71 8.72 -10.78 -15.26
CA SER A 71 9.71 -9.94 -15.94
C SER A 71 9.33 -8.46 -15.97
N ARG A 72 8.08 -8.12 -15.63
CA ARG A 72 7.58 -6.75 -15.65
C ARG A 72 6.55 -6.53 -14.54
N VAL A 73 6.69 -5.43 -13.82
CA VAL A 73 5.76 -4.98 -12.79
C VAL A 73 5.41 -3.53 -13.05
N ALA A 74 4.12 -3.18 -12.91
CA ALA A 74 3.66 -1.81 -12.87
C ALA A 74 3.13 -1.51 -11.46
N THR A 75 3.63 -0.45 -10.84
CA THR A 75 3.19 -0.03 -9.51
C THR A 75 2.59 1.36 -9.61
N ASN A 76 1.36 1.50 -9.13
CA ASN A 76 0.71 2.80 -8.95
C ASN A 76 0.84 3.21 -7.48
N ILE A 77 1.24 4.46 -7.26
CA ILE A 77 1.47 5.02 -5.94
C ILE A 77 0.78 6.37 -5.88
N ARG A 78 -0.07 6.57 -4.88
CA ARG A 78 -0.60 7.89 -4.52
C ARG A 78 -0.21 8.22 -3.10
N ILE A 79 0.56 9.29 -2.93
CA ILE A 79 1.03 9.76 -1.63
C ILE A 79 0.21 10.99 -1.22
N ASP A 80 -0.36 10.94 -0.03
CA ASP A 80 -0.95 12.10 0.65
C ASP A 80 -0.09 12.40 1.89
N ASP A 81 0.77 13.41 1.77
CA ASP A 81 1.63 13.90 2.84
C ASP A 81 1.21 15.32 3.21
N ARG A 82 0.57 15.46 4.38
CA ARG A 82 0.13 16.74 4.89
C ARG A 82 0.93 17.13 6.14
N ARG A 83 1.42 18.37 6.17
CA ARG A 83 2.37 18.87 7.18
C ARG A 83 1.73 19.87 8.17
N ASP A 84 0.53 20.36 7.88
CA ASP A 84 -0.23 21.30 8.72
C ASP A 84 -0.95 20.60 9.89
N LYS A 85 -1.32 19.31 9.73
CA LYS A 85 -1.93 18.49 10.78
C LYS A 85 -1.59 17.02 10.61
N ALA A 86 -1.48 16.31 11.74
CA ALA A 86 -1.43 14.86 11.72
C ALA A 86 -2.76 14.30 11.17
N THR A 87 -2.67 13.34 10.27
CA THR A 87 -3.82 12.66 9.67
C THR A 87 -3.53 11.17 9.62
N THR A 88 -4.52 10.36 9.96
CA THR A 88 -4.47 8.91 9.88
C THR A 88 -5.52 8.40 8.90
N LEU A 89 -5.37 7.15 8.43
CA LEU A 89 -6.34 6.44 7.60
C LEU A 89 -7.75 6.48 8.20
N LYS A 90 -7.85 6.11 9.48
CA LYS A 90 -9.12 6.12 10.22
C LYS A 90 -9.69 7.54 10.35
N GLY A 91 -8.84 8.51 10.71
CA GLY A 91 -9.27 9.91 10.88
C GLY A 91 -9.84 10.53 9.61
N LYS A 92 -9.34 10.14 8.43
CA LYS A 92 -9.91 10.57 7.14
C LYS A 92 -11.31 10.03 6.92
N LEU A 93 -11.54 8.75 7.18
CA LEU A 93 -12.87 8.13 7.04
C LEU A 93 -13.88 8.76 8.00
N GLU A 94 -13.49 8.95 9.27
CA GLU A 94 -14.34 9.61 10.27
C GLU A 94 -14.68 11.05 9.88
N SER A 95 -13.74 11.77 9.27
CA SER A 95 -13.99 13.15 8.81
C SER A 95 -15.04 13.20 7.72
N VAL A 96 -15.03 12.27 6.77
CA VAL A 96 -16.06 12.20 5.72
C VAL A 96 -17.40 11.74 6.30
N ALA A 97 -17.39 10.74 7.19
CA ALA A 97 -18.61 10.25 7.86
C ALA A 97 -19.36 11.38 8.58
N ARG A 98 -18.65 12.24 9.32
CA ARG A 98 -19.25 13.42 9.98
C ARG A 98 -19.87 14.42 9.01
N GLU A 99 -19.33 14.57 7.80
CA GLU A 99 -19.93 15.47 6.80
C GLU A 99 -21.15 14.83 6.12
N LEU A 100 -21.22 13.50 6.04
CA LEU A 100 -22.38 12.79 5.49
C LEU A 100 -23.60 12.80 6.43
N GLU A 101 -23.39 13.00 7.73
CA GLU A 101 -24.44 13.08 8.75
C GLU A 101 -25.02 14.49 8.92
N LYS A 102 -24.50 15.48 8.19
CA LYS A 102 -25.03 16.86 8.17
C LYS A 102 -26.13 17.02 7.13
#